data_AF-A0A4R5EL03-F1
#
_entry.id   AF-A0A4R5EL03-F1
#
_cell.length_a   1.000
_cell.length_b   1.000
_cell.length_c   1.000
_cell.angle_alpha   90.00
_cell.angle_beta   90.00
_cell.angle_gamma   90.00
#
_symmetry.space_group_name_H-M   'P 1'
#
loop_
_entity.id
_entity.type
_entity.pdbx_description
1 polymer ?
#
loop_
_entity_poly.entity_id
_entity_poly.type
_entity_poly.pdbx_seq_one_letter_code
_entity_poly.pdbx_strand_id
1 'polypeptide(L)' 'MAAFDALPPDLRRWLACAHLPWSARSAFRIWQRALRSTKGDRDLALAALRAAEDRTLARDSRRIWGGDYPAPATPPD' A
#
# COMPACT_ATOMS: atom_id res chain seq x y z
N MET A 1 -8.03 1.54 -19.23
CA MET A 1 -7.72 0.09 -19.10
C MET A 1 -6.27 -0.26 -19.43
N ALA A 2 -5.66 0.25 -20.51
CA ALA A 2 -4.29 -0.11 -20.93
C ALA A 2 -3.16 0.06 -19.87
N ALA A 3 -3.33 0.95 -18.90
CA ALA A 3 -2.33 1.15 -17.83
C ALA A 3 -2.22 -0.03 -16.86
N PHE A 4 -3.22 -0.92 -16.76
CA PHE A 4 -3.18 -2.10 -15.91
C PHE A 4 -2.48 -3.28 -16.61
N ASP A 5 -2.64 -3.40 -17.93
CA ASP A 5 -2.02 -4.47 -18.72
C ASP A 5 -0.53 -4.26 -18.96
N ALA A 6 -0.07 -3.01 -18.97
CA ALA A 6 1.35 -2.68 -19.03
C ALA A 6 2.08 -2.84 -17.67
N LEU A 7 1.40 -3.29 -16.62
CA LEU A 7 2.03 -3.44 -15.31
C LEU A 7 2.90 -4.71 -15.23
N PRO A 8 4.03 -4.65 -14.51
CA PRO A 8 4.81 -5.84 -14.19
C PRO A 8 3.94 -6.91 -13.51
N PRO A 9 4.19 -8.20 -13.76
CA PRO A 9 3.41 -9.29 -13.16
C PRO A 9 3.46 -9.26 -11.63
N ASP A 10 4.61 -8.91 -11.05
CA ASP A 10 4.79 -8.75 -9.60
C ASP A 10 3.85 -7.67 -9.02
N LEU A 11 3.74 -6.54 -9.72
CA LEU A 11 2.86 -5.44 -9.31
C LEU A 11 1.39 -5.80 -9.47
N ARG A 12 1.02 -6.54 -10.54
CA ARG A 12 -0.35 -7.03 -10.73
C ARG A 12 -0.75 -8.00 -9.63
N ARG A 13 0.14 -8.93 -9.26
CA ARG A 13 -0.08 -9.86 -8.14
C ARG A 13 -0.27 -9.12 -6.83
N TRP A 14 0.56 -8.12 -6.55
CA TRP A 14 0.39 -7.30 -5.36
C TRP A 14 -0.96 -6.58 -5.35
N LEU A 15 -1.35 -5.94 -6.47
CA LEU A 15 -2.66 -5.27 -6.59
C LEU A 15 -3.85 -6.21 -6.40
N ALA A 16 -3.73 -7.48 -6.79
CA ALA A 16 -4.78 -8.48 -6.60
C ALA A 16 -4.95 -8.90 -5.12
N CYS A 17 -3.91 -8.74 -4.31
CA CYS A 17 -3.92 -9.08 -2.87
C CYS A 17 -3.94 -7.85 -1.95
N ALA A 18 -3.95 -6.64 -2.50
CA ALA A 18 -3.98 -5.40 -1.72
C ALA A 18 -5.32 -5.27 -0.98
N HIS A 19 -5.27 -4.75 0.24
CA HIS A 19 -6.44 -4.58 1.10
C HIS A 19 -7.25 -3.34 0.72
N LEU A 20 -6.58 -2.32 0.17
CA LEU A 20 -7.22 -1.08 -0.26
C LEU A 20 -7.53 -1.09 -1.76
N PRO A 21 -8.58 -0.40 -2.21
CA PRO A 21 -8.89 -0.23 -3.63
C PRO A 21 -7.91 0.76 -4.30
N TRP A 22 -6.66 0.33 -4.45
CA TRP A 22 -5.61 1.10 -5.10
C TRP A 22 -5.89 1.27 -6.60
N SER A 23 -5.74 2.49 -7.10
CA SER A 23 -5.70 2.72 -8.53
C SER A 23 -4.37 2.22 -9.13
N ALA A 24 -4.44 1.53 -10.27
CA ALA A 24 -3.28 1.03 -11.02
C ALA A 24 -2.14 2.06 -11.17
N ARG A 25 -2.54 3.31 -11.46
CA ARG A 25 -1.64 4.43 -11.71
C ARG A 25 -0.89 4.89 -10.45
N SER A 26 -1.53 4.89 -9.27
CA SER A 26 -0.85 5.28 -8.03
C SER A 26 0.13 4.19 -7.57
N ALA A 27 -0.28 2.93 -7.61
CA ALA A 27 0.59 1.79 -7.32
C ALA A 27 1.81 1.76 -8.25
N PHE A 28 1.61 1.96 -9.56
CA PHE A 28 2.72 2.00 -10.52
C PHE A 28 3.71 3.14 -10.27
N ARG A 29 3.23 4.33 -9.85
CA ARG A 29 4.12 5.45 -9.50
C ARG A 29 5.00 5.14 -8.29
N ILE A 30 4.44 4.50 -7.26
CA ILE A 30 5.19 4.10 -6.07
C ILE A 30 6.21 3.02 -6.44
N TRP A 31 5.77 2.00 -7.18
CA TRP A 31 6.62 0.93 -7.69
C TRP A 31 7.83 1.46 -8.49
N GLN A 32 7.60 2.32 -9.47
CA GLN A 32 8.70 2.90 -10.25
C GLN A 32 9.66 3.73 -9.39
N ARG A 33 9.15 4.51 -8.44
CA ARG A 33 9.99 5.31 -7.54
C ARG A 33 10.85 4.42 -6.65
N ALA A 34 10.27 3.32 -6.15
CA ALA A 34 10.97 2.34 -5.35
C ALA A 34 12.06 1.64 -6.18
N LEU A 35 11.72 1.11 -7.37
CA LEU A 35 12.68 0.48 -8.27
C LEU A 35 13.87 1.40 -8.61
N ARG A 36 13.63 2.70 -8.86
CA ARG A 36 14.72 3.66 -9.08
C ARG A 36 15.63 3.83 -7.88
N SER A 37 15.06 3.76 -6.67
CA SER A 37 15.81 3.90 -5.42
C SER A 37 16.56 2.61 -5.03
N THR A 38 16.03 1.46 -5.45
CA THR A 38 16.52 0.13 -5.07
C THR A 38 17.35 -0.53 -6.18
N LYS A 39 17.76 0.23 -7.20
CA LYS A 39 18.48 -0.25 -8.38
C LYS A 39 17.79 -1.43 -9.10
N GLY A 40 16.46 -1.45 -9.10
CA GLY A 40 15.67 -2.48 -9.77
C GLY A 40 15.31 -3.68 -8.89
N ASP A 41 15.60 -3.65 -7.59
CA ASP A 41 15.16 -4.69 -6.67
C ASP A 41 13.64 -4.65 -6.49
N ARG A 42 13.00 -5.76 -6.88
CA ARG A 42 11.54 -5.92 -6.90
C ARG A 42 10.98 -6.15 -5.50
N ASP A 43 11.70 -6.84 -4.63
CA ASP A 43 11.22 -7.15 -3.29
C ASP A 43 11.14 -5.88 -2.44
N LEU A 44 12.18 -5.04 -2.55
CA LEU A 44 12.18 -3.71 -1.94
C LEU A 44 11.09 -2.79 -2.52
N ALA A 45 10.78 -2.94 -3.81
CA ALA A 45 9.67 -2.20 -4.42
C ALA A 45 8.28 -2.67 -3.92
N LEU A 46 8.11 -3.97 -3.68
CA LEU A 46 6.91 -4.53 -3.04
C LEU A 46 6.80 -4.06 -1.58
N ALA A 47 7.91 -4.02 -0.85
CA ALA A 47 7.96 -3.51 0.53
C ALA A 47 7.53 -2.05 0.59
N ALA A 48 7.98 -1.21 -0.36
CA ALA A 48 7.56 0.18 -0.44
C ALA A 48 6.05 0.34 -0.71
N LEU A 49 5.45 -0.55 -1.50
CA LEU A 49 4.00 -0.58 -1.72
C LEU A 49 3.23 -0.97 -0.47
N ARG A 50 3.67 -2.02 0.23
CA ARG A 50 3.08 -2.44 1.52
C ARG A 50 3.14 -1.31 2.56
N ALA A 51 4.28 -0.60 2.64
CA ALA A 51 4.41 0.54 3.54
C ALA A 51 3.48 1.71 3.17
N ALA A 52 3.20 1.91 1.88
CA ALA A 52 2.24 2.92 1.44
C ALA A 52 0.78 2.52 1.75
N GLU A 53 0.45 1.24 1.62
CA GLU A 53 -0.83 0.66 2.06
C GLU A 53 -1.03 0.86 3.56
N ASP A 54 -0.06 0.47 4.38
CA ASP A 54 -0.12 0.61 5.83
C ASP A 54 -0.32 2.07 6.27
N ARG A 55 0.42 3.02 5.68
CA ARG A 55 0.22 4.45 5.96
C ARG A 55 -1.17 4.95 5.58
N THR A 56 -1.72 4.43 4.49
CA THR A 56 -3.06 4.81 4.03
C THR A 56 -4.11 4.21 4.96
N LEU A 57 -3.96 2.94 5.35
CA LEU A 57 -4.79 2.26 6.33
C LEU A 57 -4.74 2.97 7.69
N ALA A 58 -3.56 3.36 8.19
CA ALA A 58 -3.42 4.10 9.44
C ALA A 58 -4.12 5.46 9.37
N ARG A 59 -4.00 6.18 8.24
CA ARG A 59 -4.70 7.45 8.04
C ARG A 59 -6.21 7.27 7.98
N ASP A 60 -6.67 6.26 7.27
CA ASP A 60 -8.10 5.99 7.10
C ASP A 60 -8.72 5.47 8.39
N SER A 61 -8.02 4.59 9.10
CA SER A 61 -8.39 4.10 10.43
C SER A 61 -8.54 5.26 11.42
N ARG A 62 -7.58 6.20 11.47
CA ARG A 62 -7.71 7.43 12.28
C ARG A 62 -8.89 8.30 11.87
N ARG A 63 -9.23 8.35 10.58
CA ARG A 63 -10.36 9.14 10.07
C ARG A 63 -11.70 8.50 10.40
N ILE A 64 -11.80 7.18 10.26
CA ILE A 64 -13.04 6.41 10.45
C ILE A 64 -13.32 6.20 11.94
N TRP A 65 -12.29 5.82 12.70
CA TRP A 65 -12.42 5.37 14.10
C TRP A 65 -11.85 6.36 15.13
N GLY A 66 -11.19 7.43 14.70
CA GLY A 66 -10.55 8.42 15.59
C GLY A 66 -9.10 8.06 15.97
N GLY A 67 -8.41 9.01 16.59
CA GLY A 67 -6.98 8.88 16.95
C GLY A 67 -6.66 7.79 17.97
N ASP A 68 -7.67 7.31 18.70
CA ASP A 68 -7.61 6.25 19.70
C ASP A 68 -7.74 4.84 19.11
N TYR A 69 -7.75 4.66 17.78
CA TYR A 69 -7.80 3.33 17.17
C TYR A 69 -6.42 2.89 16.65
N PRO A 70 -5.99 1.62 16.84
CA PRO A 70 -6.61 0.59 17.68
C PRO A 70 -6.03 0.64 19.11
N ALA A 71 -6.65 1.39 20.02
CA ALA A 71 -6.40 1.19 21.44
C ALA A 71 -7.08 -0.13 21.85
N PRO A 72 -6.38 -1.04 22.57
CA PRO A 72 -7.12 -1.98 23.40
C PRO A 72 -7.93 -1.13 24.36
N ALA A 73 -9.25 -1.24 24.31
CA ALA A 73 -10.12 -0.63 25.30
C ALA A 73 -9.58 -1.02 26.68
N THR A 74 -8.99 -0.09 27.41
CA THR A 74 -8.60 -0.32 28.80
C THR A 74 -9.90 -0.58 29.54
N PRO A 75 -10.16 -1.80 30.05
CA PRO A 75 -11.37 -2.01 30.83
C PRO A 75 -11.25 -1.15 32.10
N PRO A 76 -12.31 -0.42 32.50
CA PRO A 76 -12.30 0.24 33.79
C PRO A 76 -12.24 -0.82 34.89
N ASP A 77 -11.41 -0.56 35.90
CA ASP A 77 -11.30 -1.30 37.17
C ASP A 77 -12.61 -1.26 37.96
#